data_AF-A0A377KA54-F1
#
_entry.id   AF-A0A377KA54-F1
#
_cell.length_a   1.000
_cell.length_b   1.000
_cell.length_c   1.000
_cell.angle_alpha   90.00
_cell.angle_beta   90.00
_cell.angle_gamma   90.00
#
_symmetry.space_group_name_H-M   'P 1'
#
loop_
_entity.id
_entity.type
_entity.pdbx_description
1 polymer ?
#
loop_
_entity_poly.entity_id
_entity_poly.type
_entity_poly.pdbx_seq_one_letter_code
_entity_poly.pdbx_strand_id
1 'polypeptide(L)'
;MLQLKENKQFAFFQRLAFPLRIFLLILVFSIFVIAALAQYFTASFEDYLTLHVRDMAMNQAKIIASNDSIISAVKTRDYKRLATIADKLQRDTDFDYVVIGDRHSIRLYHPNPEKIGYPMQFTKPGALEKGESYFITGKGSIGMAMRAKNANL
;
A
#
# COMPACT_ATOMS: atom_id res chain seq x y z
N MET A 1 -58.48 -24.35 22.72
CA MET A 1 -58.69 -23.52 21.51
C MET A 1 -57.47 -22.63 21.32
N LEU A 2 -56.50 -23.04 20.50
CA LEU A 2 -55.38 -22.20 20.10
C LEU A 2 -55.73 -21.60 18.74
N GLN A 3 -56.17 -20.35 18.74
CA GLN A 3 -56.33 -19.54 17.53
C GLN A 3 -54.93 -19.31 16.94
N LEU A 4 -54.60 -19.99 15.83
CA LEU A 4 -53.45 -19.64 15.02
C LEU A 4 -53.68 -18.22 14.50
N LYS A 5 -52.91 -17.27 15.03
CA LYS A 5 -52.86 -15.90 14.57
C LYS A 5 -52.36 -15.92 13.12
N GLU A 6 -53.29 -15.91 12.16
CA GLU A 6 -52.94 -15.82 10.74
C GLU A 6 -52.06 -14.59 10.53
N ASN A 7 -50.86 -14.87 10.02
CA ASN A 7 -49.82 -13.88 9.86
C ASN A 7 -50.17 -13.01 8.64
N LYS A 8 -50.93 -11.92 8.86
CA LYS A 8 -51.47 -11.01 7.83
C LYS A 8 -50.44 -10.53 6.80
N GLN A 9 -49.15 -10.56 7.13
CA GLN A 9 -48.06 -10.26 6.18
C GLN A 9 -48.03 -11.24 5.00
N PHE A 10 -48.25 -12.55 5.22
CA PHE A 10 -48.28 -13.55 4.15
C PHE A 10 -49.50 -13.40 3.22
N ALA A 11 -50.65 -12.98 3.76
CA ALA A 11 -51.88 -12.80 2.99
C ALA A 11 -51.80 -11.62 1.99
N PHE A 12 -51.01 -10.58 2.28
CA PHE A 12 -50.76 -9.46 1.36
C PHE A 12 -49.98 -9.93 0.11
N PHE A 13 -48.92 -10.72 0.31
CA PHE A 13 -48.16 -11.34 -0.78
C PHE A 13 -49.04 -12.26 -1.64
N GLN A 14 -50.05 -12.89 -1.04
CA GLN A 14 -51.00 -13.75 -1.73
C GLN A 14 -52.06 -13.04 -2.60
N ARG A 15 -52.13 -11.70 -2.60
CA ARG A 15 -53.02 -10.93 -3.50
C ARG A 15 -52.32 -10.32 -4.72
N LEU A 16 -50.98 -10.32 -4.73
CA LEU A 16 -50.18 -9.84 -5.86
C LEU A 16 -50.22 -10.86 -7.00
N ALA A 17 -50.26 -10.39 -8.24
CA ALA A 17 -50.21 -11.25 -9.43
C ALA A 17 -48.96 -12.15 -9.38
N PHE A 18 -49.10 -13.42 -9.80
CA PHE A 18 -48.02 -14.41 -9.76
C PHE A 18 -46.67 -13.90 -10.34
N PRO A 19 -46.64 -13.17 -11.47
CA PRO A 19 -45.39 -12.60 -12.00
C PRO A 19 -44.71 -11.60 -11.06
N LEU A 20 -45.50 -10.81 -10.32
CA LEU A 20 -44.99 -9.77 -9.44
C LEU A 20 -44.34 -10.35 -8.18
N ARG A 21 -44.85 -11.49 -7.67
CA ARG A 21 -44.21 -12.20 -6.54
C ARG A 21 -42.84 -12.74 -6.93
N ILE A 22 -42.74 -13.38 -8.10
CA ILE A 22 -41.48 -13.91 -8.61
C ILE A 22 -40.50 -12.76 -8.85
N PHE A 23 -40.96 -11.65 -9.44
CA PHE A 23 -40.13 -10.45 -9.62
C PHE A 23 -39.57 -9.93 -8.29
N LEU A 24 -40.41 -9.81 -7.25
CA LEU A 24 -39.96 -9.33 -5.93
C LEU A 24 -38.97 -10.31 -5.27
N LEU A 25 -39.17 -11.62 -5.42
CA LEU A 25 -38.24 -12.63 -4.89
C LEU A 25 -36.87 -12.54 -5.58
N ILE A 26 -36.85 -12.44 -6.91
CA ILE A 26 -35.60 -12.27 -7.68
C ILE A 26 -34.93 -10.95 -7.31
N LEU A 27 -35.70 -9.86 -7.14
CA LEU A 27 -35.17 -8.56 -6.75
C LEU A 27 -34.47 -8.61 -5.39
N VAL A 28 -35.15 -9.18 -4.36
CA VAL A 28 -34.58 -9.32 -3.01
C VAL A 28 -33.35 -10.21 -3.03
N PHE A 29 -33.40 -11.34 -3.75
CA PHE A 29 -32.26 -12.23 -3.90
C PHE A 29 -31.08 -11.53 -4.58
N SER A 30 -31.33 -10.76 -5.64
CA SER A 30 -30.29 -10.02 -6.36
C SER A 30 -29.64 -8.96 -5.48
N ILE A 31 -30.42 -8.21 -4.70
CA ILE A 31 -29.89 -7.24 -3.71
C ILE A 31 -28.98 -7.96 -2.69
N PHE A 32 -29.39 -9.12 -2.19
CA PHE A 32 -28.61 -9.88 -1.23
C PHE A 32 -27.26 -10.35 -1.82
N VAL A 33 -27.27 -10.87 -3.05
CA VAL A 33 -26.06 -11.28 -3.77
C VAL A 33 -25.12 -10.10 -3.99
N ILE A 34 -25.65 -8.95 -4.44
CA ILE A 34 -24.84 -7.74 -4.65
C ILE A 34 -24.21 -7.26 -3.34
N ALA A 35 -24.97 -7.25 -2.24
CA ALA A 35 -24.45 -6.87 -0.93
C ALA A 35 -23.33 -7.80 -0.44
N ALA A 36 -23.52 -9.12 -0.57
CA ALA A 36 -22.51 -10.11 -0.20
C ALA A 36 -21.22 -9.95 -1.03
N LEU A 37 -21.35 -9.74 -2.35
CA LEU A 37 -20.20 -9.50 -3.23
C LEU A 37 -19.48 -8.19 -2.88
N ALA A 38 -20.23 -7.12 -2.60
CA ALA A 38 -19.64 -5.85 -2.20
C ALA A 38 -18.82 -6.00 -0.91
N GLN A 39 -19.36 -6.68 0.10
CA GLN A 39 -18.63 -6.93 1.36
C GLN A 39 -17.37 -7.76 1.15
N TYR A 40 -17.45 -8.83 0.36
CA TYR A 40 -16.30 -9.67 0.03
C TYR A 40 -15.21 -8.88 -0.71
N PHE A 41 -15.62 -8.08 -1.70
CA PHE A 41 -14.72 -7.25 -2.48
C PHE A 41 -14.02 -6.22 -1.60
N THR A 42 -14.75 -5.44 -0.79
CA THR A 42 -14.15 -4.45 0.11
C THR A 42 -13.14 -5.08 1.07
N ALA A 43 -13.44 -6.24 1.65
CA ALA A 43 -12.53 -6.92 2.56
C ALA A 43 -11.24 -7.40 1.87
N SER A 44 -11.32 -7.81 0.60
CA SER A 44 -10.18 -8.39 -0.13
C SER A 44 -9.34 -7.34 -0.88
N PHE A 45 -9.95 -6.21 -1.25
CA PHE A 45 -9.36 -5.24 -2.16
C PHE A 45 -8.26 -4.40 -1.50
N GLU A 46 -8.42 -4.02 -0.23
CA GLU A 46 -7.42 -3.25 0.50
C GLU A 46 -6.10 -4.03 0.65
N ASP A 47 -6.19 -5.31 1.02
CA ASP A 47 -5.03 -6.19 1.18
C ASP A 47 -4.32 -6.44 -0.15
N TYR A 48 -5.08 -6.70 -1.22
CA TYR A 48 -4.53 -6.97 -2.55
C TYR A 48 -3.75 -5.77 -3.10
N LEU A 49 -4.36 -4.57 -3.06
CA LEU A 49 -3.67 -3.36 -3.51
C LEU A 49 -2.44 -3.06 -2.66
N THR A 50 -2.55 -3.24 -1.34
CA THR A 50 -1.43 -3.00 -0.43
C THR A 50 -0.26 -3.93 -0.74
N LEU A 51 -0.51 -5.23 -0.94
CA LEU A 51 0.54 -6.19 -1.30
C LEU A 51 1.18 -5.87 -2.65
N HIS A 52 0.39 -5.52 -3.66
CA HIS A 52 0.91 -5.21 -4.98
C HIS A 52 1.80 -3.95 -4.99
N VAL A 53 1.35 -2.87 -4.33
CA VAL A 53 2.14 -1.63 -4.19
C VAL A 53 3.41 -1.89 -3.38
N ARG A 54 3.34 -2.76 -2.35
CA ARG A 54 4.53 -3.18 -1.60
C ARG A 54 5.55 -3.82 -2.52
N ASP A 55 5.18 -4.88 -3.22
CA ASP A 55 6.11 -5.63 -4.07
C ASP A 55 6.75 -4.75 -5.15
N MET A 56 5.96 -3.87 -5.76
CA MET A 56 6.44 -2.88 -6.72
C MET A 56 7.48 -1.93 -6.08
N ALA A 57 7.16 -1.32 -4.94
CA ALA A 57 8.06 -0.41 -4.25
C ALA A 57 9.37 -1.10 -3.81
N MET A 58 9.30 -2.37 -3.39
CA MET A 58 10.48 -3.15 -3.02
C MET A 58 11.34 -3.51 -4.22
N ASN A 59 10.71 -3.92 -5.32
CA ASN A 59 11.44 -4.22 -6.54
C ASN A 59 12.23 -2.99 -7.00
N GLN A 60 11.61 -1.81 -6.94
CA GLN A 60 12.30 -0.60 -7.31
C GLN A 60 13.40 -0.21 -6.34
N ALA A 61 13.18 -0.35 -5.03
CA ALA A 61 14.24 -0.12 -4.03
C ALA A 61 15.46 -1.02 -4.28
N LYS A 62 15.25 -2.28 -4.68
CA LYS A 62 16.33 -3.21 -5.06
C LYS A 62 17.03 -2.78 -6.34
N ILE A 63 16.29 -2.41 -7.38
CA ILE A 63 16.87 -1.94 -8.65
C ILE A 63 17.73 -0.69 -8.43
N ILE A 64 17.22 0.29 -7.68
CA ILE A 64 17.93 1.53 -7.36
C ILE A 64 19.18 1.23 -6.53
N ALA A 65 19.06 0.40 -5.48
CA ALA A 65 20.19 0.05 -4.62
C ALA A 65 21.27 -0.80 -5.30
N SER A 66 20.95 -1.46 -6.42
CA SER A 66 21.89 -2.24 -7.23
C SER A 66 22.50 -1.45 -8.40
N ASN A 67 22.20 -0.15 -8.52
CA ASN A 67 22.75 0.68 -9.58
C ASN A 67 24.20 1.12 -9.27
N ASP A 68 25.15 0.77 -10.13
CA ASP A 68 26.58 1.10 -9.95
C ASP A 68 26.87 2.60 -9.83
N SER A 69 26.11 3.46 -10.50
CA SER A 69 26.25 4.92 -10.40
C SER A 69 25.84 5.42 -9.02
N ILE A 70 24.83 4.81 -8.41
CA ILE A 70 24.40 5.13 -7.04
C ILE A 70 25.41 4.57 -6.05
N ILE A 71 25.83 3.31 -6.19
CA ILE A 71 26.81 2.67 -5.32
C ILE A 71 28.11 3.47 -5.29
N SER A 72 28.63 3.86 -6.46
CA SER A 72 29.85 4.68 -6.56
C SER A 72 29.67 6.06 -5.92
N ALA A 73 28.57 6.76 -6.19
CA ALA A 73 28.30 8.07 -5.61
C ALA A 73 28.10 8.03 -4.08
N VAL A 74 27.52 6.96 -3.53
CA VAL A 74 27.44 6.72 -2.08
C VAL A 74 28.84 6.49 -1.50
N LYS A 75 29.67 5.66 -2.13
CA LYS A 75 31.04 5.35 -1.67
C LYS A 75 31.92 6.60 -1.64
N THR A 76 31.82 7.48 -2.64
CA THR A 76 32.58 8.73 -2.71
C THR A 76 31.91 9.89 -1.97
N ARG A 77 30.73 9.68 -1.37
CA ARG A 77 29.87 10.71 -0.77
C ARG A 77 29.64 11.91 -1.72
N ASP A 78 29.43 11.63 -3.00
CA ASP A 78 29.17 12.63 -4.02
C ASP A 78 27.70 13.08 -3.97
N TYR A 79 27.42 14.02 -3.05
CA TYR A 79 26.09 14.59 -2.83
C TYR A 79 25.46 15.17 -4.09
N LYS A 80 26.26 15.80 -4.96
CA LYS A 80 25.77 16.45 -6.18
C LYS A 80 25.32 15.40 -7.20
N ARG A 81 26.13 14.35 -7.40
CA ARG A 81 25.76 13.24 -8.30
C ARG A 81 24.55 12.47 -7.77
N LEU A 82 24.46 12.26 -6.45
CA LEU A 82 23.29 11.64 -5.83
C LEU A 82 22.02 12.46 -6.06
N ALA A 83 22.10 13.78 -5.91
CA ALA A 83 20.96 14.67 -6.19
C ALA A 83 20.52 14.57 -7.66
N THR A 84 21.45 14.63 -8.61
CA THR A 84 21.12 14.49 -10.05
C THR A 84 20.44 13.15 -10.36
N ILE A 85 20.94 12.05 -9.79
CA ILE A 85 20.34 10.72 -9.99
C ILE A 85 18.96 10.65 -9.34
N ALA A 86 18.82 11.14 -8.11
CA ALA A 86 17.57 11.12 -7.38
C ALA A 86 16.50 11.99 -8.06
N ASP A 87 16.85 13.17 -8.57
CA ASP A 87 15.94 14.03 -9.32
C ASP A 87 15.47 13.37 -10.61
N LYS A 88 16.33 12.58 -11.27
CA LYS A 88 15.92 11.79 -12.43
C LYS A 88 14.97 10.67 -12.03
N LEU A 89 15.29 9.92 -10.98
CA LEU A 89 14.41 8.87 -10.46
C LEU A 89 13.04 9.42 -10.06
N GLN A 90 13.00 10.58 -9.40
CA GLN A 90 11.76 11.23 -8.98
C GLN A 90 10.86 11.63 -10.15
N ARG A 91 11.42 11.97 -11.32
CA ARG A 91 10.65 12.29 -12.53
C ARG A 91 10.19 11.05 -13.30
N ASP A 92 11.01 10.00 -13.29
CA ASP A 92 10.79 8.80 -14.09
C ASP A 92 10.00 7.71 -13.33
N THR A 93 9.62 7.96 -12.06
CA THR A 93 8.93 6.98 -11.21
C THR A 93 7.80 7.60 -10.40
N ASP A 94 6.85 6.77 -9.97
CA ASP A 94 5.65 7.20 -9.23
C ASP A 94 5.84 7.24 -7.70
N PHE A 95 7.07 7.23 -7.17
CA PHE A 95 7.24 7.34 -5.72
C PHE A 95 7.12 8.79 -5.24
N ASP A 96 6.51 8.97 -4.08
CA ASP A 96 6.41 10.29 -3.44
C ASP A 96 7.79 10.89 -3.14
N TYR A 97 8.77 10.04 -2.76
CA TYR A 97 10.14 10.48 -2.53
C TYR A 97 11.15 9.33 -2.46
N VAL A 98 12.43 9.66 -2.65
CA VAL A 98 13.58 8.77 -2.41
C VAL A 98 14.51 9.33 -1.31
N VAL A 99 15.07 8.45 -0.49
CA VAL A 99 16.12 8.80 0.50
C VAL A 99 17.27 7.84 0.31
N ILE A 100 18.48 8.37 0.18
CA ILE A 100 19.71 7.58 0.01
C ILE A 100 20.59 7.83 1.22
N GLY A 101 21.16 6.77 1.80
CA GLY A 101 22.06 6.87 2.94
C GLY A 101 23.26 5.95 2.83
N ASP A 102 24.21 6.16 3.71
CA ASP A 102 25.41 5.32 3.83
C ASP A 102 25.20 4.13 4.79
N ARG A 103 26.26 3.33 4.96
CA ARG A 103 26.26 2.16 5.86
C ARG A 103 26.08 2.50 7.33
N HIS A 104 26.22 3.76 7.72
CA HIS A 104 26.00 4.24 9.09
C HIS A 104 24.59 4.81 9.26
N SER A 105 23.67 4.54 8.33
CA SER A 105 22.33 5.14 8.29
C SER A 105 22.33 6.67 8.17
N ILE A 106 23.41 7.30 7.70
CA ILE A 106 23.45 8.76 7.51
C ILE A 106 22.87 9.11 6.15
N ARG A 107 21.89 10.02 6.10
CA ARG A 107 21.28 10.46 4.84
C ARG A 107 22.31 11.23 3.99
N LEU A 108 22.58 10.73 2.79
CA LEU A 108 23.36 11.42 1.77
C LEU A 108 22.46 12.20 0.79
N TYR A 109 21.20 11.79 0.64
CA TYR A 109 20.19 12.54 -0.10
C TYR A 109 18.85 12.48 0.62
N HIS A 110 18.12 13.59 0.59
CA HIS A 110 16.75 13.70 1.07
C HIS A 110 16.03 14.84 0.32
N PRO A 111 14.72 14.72 0.00
CA PRO A 111 13.99 15.76 -0.73
C PRO A 111 13.97 17.12 -0.02
N ASN A 112 13.95 17.09 1.32
CA ASN A 112 14.27 18.26 2.15
C ASN A 112 15.79 18.27 2.43
N PRO A 113 16.55 19.23 1.88
CA PRO A 113 18.00 19.32 2.06
C PRO A 113 18.44 19.49 3.52
N GLU A 114 17.61 20.09 4.37
CA GLU A 114 17.91 20.29 5.79
C GLU A 114 18.03 18.97 6.58
N LYS A 115 17.58 17.86 6.01
CA LYS A 115 17.66 16.53 6.63
C LYS A 115 18.89 15.72 6.20
N ILE A 116 19.66 16.21 5.24
CA ILE A 116 20.91 15.58 4.79
C ILE A 116 21.93 15.62 5.94
N GLY A 117 22.71 14.56 6.11
CA GLY A 117 23.69 14.42 7.19
C GLY A 117 23.13 13.90 8.52
N TYR A 118 21.80 13.90 8.70
CA TYR A 118 21.17 13.34 9.89
C TYR A 118 20.92 11.83 9.75
N PRO A 119 20.93 11.07 10.87
CA PRO A 119 20.56 9.66 10.87
C PRO A 119 19.14 9.43 10.33
N MET A 120 18.97 8.35 9.56
CA MET A 120 17.66 7.88 9.13
C MET A 120 16.80 7.54 10.35
N GLN A 121 15.54 7.94 10.28
CA GLN A 121 14.53 7.52 11.25
C GLN A 121 13.91 6.19 10.81
N PHE A 122 13.40 5.42 11.78
CA PHE A 122 12.73 4.14 11.56
C PHE A 122 13.61 3.18 10.76
N THR A 123 14.77 2.81 11.29
CA THR A 123 15.61 1.73 10.75
C THR A 123 15.39 0.47 11.57
N LYS A 124 15.24 -0.67 10.90
CA LYS A 124 15.23 -1.97 11.57
C LYS A 124 16.66 -2.27 12.05
N PRO A 125 16.90 -2.48 13.36
CA PRO A 125 18.23 -2.84 13.85
C PRO A 125 18.76 -4.10 13.17
N GLY A 126 20.03 -4.13 12.78
CA GLY A 126 20.64 -5.29 12.12
C GLY A 126 20.35 -5.41 10.62
N ALA A 127 19.49 -4.57 10.05
CA ALA A 127 19.09 -4.72 8.64
C ALA A 127 20.18 -4.29 7.65
N LEU A 128 21.00 -3.30 8.02
CA LEU A 128 22.14 -2.88 7.18
C LEU A 128 23.23 -3.94 7.18
N GLU A 129 23.51 -4.51 8.35
CA GLU A 129 24.54 -5.52 8.59
C GLU A 129 24.23 -6.83 7.86
N LYS A 130 22.94 -7.15 7.71
CA LYS A 130 22.46 -8.38 7.05
C LYS A 130 22.11 -8.18 5.57
N GLY A 131 22.18 -6.96 5.05
CA GLY A 131 21.73 -6.67 3.68
C GLY A 131 20.24 -6.97 3.46
N GLU A 132 19.41 -6.74 4.47
CA GLU A 132 17.98 -7.08 4.41
C GLU A 132 17.17 -6.02 3.65
N SER A 133 16.24 -6.49 2.82
CA SER A 133 15.16 -5.65 2.30
C SER A 133 13.91 -5.80 3.17
N TYR A 134 13.29 -4.69 3.57
CA TYR A 134 12.13 -4.69 4.45
C TYR A 134 11.23 -3.47 4.22
N PHE A 135 10.01 -3.54 4.74
CA PHE A 135 9.05 -2.44 4.70
C PHE A 135 8.83 -1.83 6.06
N ILE A 136 8.57 -0.52 6.06
CA ILE A 136 8.03 0.18 7.23
C ILE A 136 6.85 1.02 6.79
N THR A 137 5.71 0.78 7.45
CA THR A 137 4.55 1.67 7.36
C THR A 137 4.50 2.49 8.65
N GLY A 138 4.35 3.81 8.53
CA GLY A 138 4.22 4.67 9.71
C GLY A 138 4.40 6.15 9.41
N LYS A 139 4.22 6.98 10.44
CA LYS A 139 4.42 8.43 10.35
C LYS A 139 5.90 8.76 10.38
N GLY A 140 6.42 9.36 9.31
CA GLY A 140 7.78 9.87 9.23
C GLY A 140 7.81 11.40 9.14
N SER A 141 8.97 11.95 8.76
CA SER A 141 9.17 13.40 8.62
C SER A 141 8.32 14.06 7.52
N ILE A 142 7.75 13.27 6.61
CA ILE A 142 6.90 13.71 5.48
C ILE A 142 5.44 13.20 5.70
N GLY A 143 5.12 12.65 6.87
CA GLY A 143 3.78 12.11 7.19
C GLY A 143 3.68 10.59 7.07
N MET A 144 2.44 10.08 6.98
CA MET A 144 2.17 8.65 6.84
C MET A 144 2.67 8.15 5.49
N ALA A 145 3.53 7.13 5.51
CA ALA A 145 3.98 6.50 4.27
C ALA A 145 4.33 5.02 4.49
N MET A 146 4.20 4.27 3.40
CA MET A 146 4.77 2.94 3.26
C MET A 146 6.12 3.07 2.56
N ARG A 147 7.17 2.55 3.20
CA ARG A 147 8.55 2.73 2.77
C ARG A 147 9.17 1.37 2.52
N ALA A 148 9.54 1.10 1.28
CA ALA A 148 10.44 0.00 0.96
C ALA A 148 11.89 0.43 1.21
N LYS A 149 12.64 -0.37 1.96
CA LYS A 149 14.06 -0.15 2.23
C LYS A 149 14.83 -1.38 1.78
N ASN A 150 15.90 -1.17 1.01
CA ASN A 150 16.86 -2.20 0.67
C ASN A 150 18.25 -1.79 1.18
N ALA A 151 18.85 -2.65 1.99
CA ALA A 151 20.25 -2.54 2.36
C ALA A 151 21.06 -3.43 1.43
N ASN A 152 21.92 -2.84 0.60
CA ASN A 152 22.89 -3.60 -0.19
C ASN A 152 24.28 -3.41 0.44
N LEU A 153 24.96 -4.53 0.70
CA LEU A 153 26.30 -4.54 1.27
C LEU A 153 27.38 -4.26 0.23
#